data_AF-A0A6J5CHQ8-F1
#
_entry.id   AF-A0A6J5CHQ8-F1
#
_cell.length_a   1.000
_cell.length_b   1.000
_cell.length_c   1.000
_cell.angle_alpha   90.00
_cell.angle_beta   90.00
_cell.angle_gamma   90.00
#
_symmetry.space_group_name_H-M   'P 1'
#
loop_
_entity.id
_entity.type
_entity.pdbx_description
1 polymer ?
#
loop_
_entity_poly.entity_id
_entity_poly.type
_entity_poly.pdbx_seq_one_letter_code
_entity_poly.pdbx_strand_id
1 'polypeptide(L)'
;MSPETLVVGPNAGSSFEQFMASLPDPDSPAPVVSARRFGEALHIDLQTLAQQAHVHRNTPSRQPTSESVQRFLREALRVIRAATDICGDVSQALF
;
A
#
# COMPACT_ATOMS: atom_id res chain seq x y z
N MET A 1 -27.27 -28.42 -5.60
CA MET A 1 -26.72 -27.11 -5.98
C MET A 1 -25.42 -26.93 -5.23
N SER A 2 -24.31 -27.34 -5.84
CA SER A 2 -22.97 -27.11 -5.30
C SER A 2 -22.58 -25.66 -5.62
N PRO A 3 -21.96 -24.90 -4.70
CA PRO A 3 -21.46 -23.58 -5.05
C PRO A 3 -20.23 -23.74 -5.94
N GLU A 4 -20.21 -23.00 -7.05
CA GLU A 4 -19.05 -22.82 -7.92
C GLU A 4 -17.86 -22.32 -7.10
N THR A 5 -16.86 -23.18 -6.92
CA THR A 5 -15.52 -22.75 -6.56
C THR A 5 -14.95 -22.01 -7.76
N LEU A 6 -14.93 -20.68 -7.71
CA LEU A 6 -14.19 -19.85 -8.65
C LEU A 6 -12.70 -20.20 -8.57
N VAL A 7 -12.24 -20.99 -9.53
CA VAL A 7 -10.82 -21.25 -9.75
C VAL A 7 -10.24 -19.97 -10.37
N VAL A 8 -9.60 -19.15 -9.53
CA VAL A 8 -8.75 -18.06 -10.01
C VAL A 8 -7.57 -18.71 -10.74
N GLY A 9 -7.51 -18.51 -12.06
CA GLY A 9 -6.45 -19.03 -12.92
C GLY A 9 -5.08 -18.39 -12.61
N PRO A 10 -3.98 -19.02 -13.07
CA PRO A 10 -2.60 -18.68 -12.67
C PRO A 10 -2.03 -17.41 -13.35
N ASN A 11 -2.86 -16.55 -13.93
CA ASN A 11 -2.43 -15.25 -14.49
C ASN A 11 -2.73 -14.09 -13.53
N ALA A 12 -2.46 -14.28 -12.24
CA ALA A 12 -2.58 -13.22 -11.25
C ALA A 12 -1.32 -12.36 -11.29
N GLY A 13 -1.33 -11.33 -12.14
CA GLY A 13 -0.68 -10.08 -11.74
C GLY A 13 -1.16 -9.72 -10.33
N SER A 14 -0.25 -9.27 -9.47
CA SER A 14 -0.54 -9.09 -8.04
C SER A 14 -1.84 -8.30 -7.85
N SER A 15 -2.86 -8.90 -7.27
CA SER A 15 -4.13 -8.20 -7.08
C SER A 15 -3.97 -7.09 -6.06
N PHE A 16 -4.77 -6.04 -6.18
CA PHE A 16 -4.76 -4.93 -5.22
C PHE A 16 -4.99 -5.42 -3.78
N GLU A 17 -5.81 -6.45 -3.58
CA GLU A 17 -6.05 -7.04 -2.27
C GLU A 17 -4.79 -7.67 -1.67
N GLN A 18 -3.98 -8.37 -2.47
CA GLN A 18 -2.70 -8.93 -2.03
C GLN A 18 -1.70 -7.83 -1.70
N PHE A 19 -1.65 -6.79 -2.54
CA PHE A 19 -0.85 -5.61 -2.28
C PHE A 19 -1.25 -4.95 -0.95
N MET A 20 -2.53 -4.67 -0.72
CA MET A 20 -3.04 -4.08 0.51
C MET A 20 -2.72 -4.94 1.74
N ALA A 21 -2.82 -6.26 1.63
CA ALA A 21 -2.50 -7.18 2.72
C ALA A 21 -1.01 -7.19 3.09
N SER A 22 -0.13 -6.78 2.17
CA SER A 22 1.32 -6.73 2.40
C SER A 22 1.78 -5.50 3.20
N LEU A 23 1.01 -4.41 3.19
CA LEU A 23 1.42 -3.11 3.70
C LEU A 23 1.41 -2.93 5.23
N PRO A 24 0.52 -3.57 6.01
CA PRO A 24 0.57 -3.48 7.46
C PRO A 24 1.88 -4.02 8.03
N ASP A 25 2.29 -3.45 9.16
CA ASP A 25 3.40 -4.01 9.94
C ASP A 25 2.85 -5.12 10.87
N PRO A 26 3.30 -6.39 10.75
CA PRO A 26 2.78 -7.50 11.57
C PRO A 26 3.07 -7.32 13.06
N ASP A 27 4.10 -6.54 13.40
CA ASP A 27 4.49 -6.28 14.78
C ASP A 27 3.77 -5.06 15.38
N SER A 28 2.97 -4.34 14.57
CA SER A 28 2.19 -3.21 15.05
C SER A 28 0.83 -3.67 15.59
N PRO A 29 0.48 -3.34 16.85
CA PRO A 29 -0.83 -3.66 17.40
C PRO A 29 -1.97 -2.80 16.82
N ALA A 30 -1.64 -1.76 16.04
CA ALA A 30 -2.61 -0.87 15.42
C ALA A 30 -2.75 -1.16 13.92
N PRO A 31 -3.95 -1.01 13.33
CA PRO A 31 -4.15 -1.18 11.88
C PRO A 31 -3.60 0.03 11.11
N VAL A 32 -2.27 0.12 11.03
CA VAL A 32 -1.54 1.19 10.34
C VAL A 32 -0.86 0.69 9.08
N VAL A 33 -0.76 1.56 8.08
CA VAL A 33 0.04 1.29 6.88
C VAL A 33 1.51 1.50 7.24
N SER A 34 2.37 0.51 6.99
CA SER A 34 3.81 0.65 7.21
C SER A 34 4.41 1.56 6.15
N ALA A 35 4.91 2.73 6.54
CA ALA A 35 5.60 3.65 5.63
C ALA A 35 6.81 2.98 4.95
N ARG A 36 7.49 2.07 5.65
CA ARG A 36 8.63 1.32 5.10
C ARG A 36 8.18 0.38 3.99
N ARG A 37 7.20 -0.49 4.25
CA ARG A 37 6.71 -1.45 3.24
C ARG A 37 6.05 -0.74 2.05
N PHE A 38 5.34 0.36 2.31
CA PHE A 38 4.83 1.22 1.25
C PHE A 38 5.95 1.78 0.38
N GLY A 39 7.00 2.34 0.98
CA GLY A 39 8.15 2.86 0.24
C GLY A 39 8.87 1.78 -0.56
N GLU A 40 9.06 0.60 0.02
CA GLU A 40 9.66 -0.56 -0.66
C GLU A 40 8.86 -0.97 -1.90
N ALA A 41 7.53 -1.01 -1.82
CA ALA A 41 6.69 -1.39 -2.95
C ALA A 41 6.69 -0.36 -4.09
N LEU A 42 6.85 0.93 -3.77
CA LEU A 42 6.95 2.01 -4.75
C LEU A 42 8.40 2.32 -5.16
N HIS A 43 9.38 1.58 -4.63
CA HIS A 43 10.81 1.88 -4.79
C HIS A 43 11.20 3.32 -4.43
N ILE A 44 10.56 3.89 -3.39
CA ILE A 44 10.87 5.21 -2.84
C ILE A 44 11.46 5.07 -1.43
N ASP A 45 12.48 5.87 -1.13
CA ASP A 45 13.07 5.89 0.20
C ASP A 45 12.18 6.67 1.21
N LEU A 46 12.40 6.42 2.51
CA LEU A 46 11.60 7.04 3.58
C LEU A 46 11.78 8.55 3.69
N GLN A 47 12.91 9.10 3.24
CA GLN A 47 13.15 10.54 3.23
C GLN A 47 12.30 11.20 2.14
N THR A 48 12.28 10.63 0.94
CA THR A 48 11.40 11.04 -0.16
C THR A 48 9.94 10.94 0.25
N LEU A 49 9.54 9.84 0.90
CA LEU A 49 8.18 9.67 1.43
C LEU A 49 7.84 10.75 2.48
N ALA A 50 8.76 11.05 3.41
CA ALA A 50 8.55 12.10 4.40
C ALA A 50 8.35 13.48 3.76
N GLN A 51 9.10 13.78 2.70
CA GLN A 51 8.96 15.02 1.95
C GLN A 51 7.59 15.11 1.27
N GLN A 52 7.14 14.04 0.62
CA GLN A 52 5.82 13.98 -0.03
C GLN A 52 4.66 14.08 0.96
N ALA A 53 4.81 13.47 2.14
CA ALA A 53 3.84 13.57 3.23
C ALA A 53 3.91 14.90 3.99
N HIS A 54 4.83 15.81 3.62
CA HIS A 54 5.09 17.08 4.30
C HIS A 54 5.35 16.94 5.81
N VAL A 55 6.06 15.88 6.20
CA VAL A 55 6.45 15.63 7.59
C VAL A 55 7.95 15.67 7.76
N HIS A 56 8.41 15.74 9.00
CA HIS A 56 9.82 15.62 9.31
C HIS A 56 10.35 14.23 8.91
N ARG A 57 11.59 14.15 8.39
CA ARG A 57 12.23 12.92 7.88
C ARG A 57 12.20 11.71 8.82
N ASN A 58 12.16 11.96 10.13
CA ASN A 58 12.13 10.89 11.14
C ASN A 58 10.72 10.44 11.51
N THR A 59 9.69 11.21 11.17
CA THR A 59 8.31 10.95 11.57
C THR A 59 7.79 9.60 11.03
N PRO A 60 8.01 9.22 9.75
CA PRO A 60 7.51 7.93 9.24
C PRO A 60 8.02 6.71 10.03
N SER A 61 9.26 6.78 10.54
CA SER A 61 9.86 5.67 11.31
C SER A 61 9.56 5.76 12.80
N ARG A 62 9.53 6.96 13.38
CA ARG A 62 9.41 7.15 14.85
C ARG A 62 7.97 7.31 15.33
N GLN A 63 7.07 7.72 14.45
CA GLN A 63 5.66 7.95 14.74
C GLN A 63 4.80 7.38 13.62
N PRO A 64 4.80 6.05 13.42
CA PRO A 64 4.06 5.41 12.33
C PRO A 64 2.55 5.66 12.40
N THR A 65 2.00 5.94 13.59
CA THR A 65 0.60 6.29 13.82
C THR A 65 0.27 7.77 13.57
N SER A 66 1.26 8.60 13.18
CA SER A 66 1.06 10.01 12.86
C SER A 66 -0.08 10.18 11.87
N GLU A 67 -1.05 11.03 12.21
CA GLU A 67 -2.22 11.31 11.37
C GLU A 67 -1.79 11.70 9.95
N SER A 68 -0.82 12.61 9.81
CA SER A 68 -0.45 13.15 8.51
C SER A 68 0.26 12.13 7.64
N VAL A 69 1.11 11.27 8.23
CA VAL A 69 1.72 10.13 7.53
C VAL A 69 0.64 9.16 7.08
N GLN A 70 -0.23 8.73 7.99
CA GLN A 70 -1.25 7.74 7.68
C GLN A 70 -2.32 8.27 6.71
N ARG A 71 -2.64 9.57 6.75
CA ARG A 71 -3.49 10.25 5.77
C ARG A 71 -2.88 10.19 4.38
N PHE A 72 -1.63 10.62 4.24
CA PHE A 72 -0.91 10.59 2.95
C PHE A 72 -0.88 9.16 2.37
N LEU A 73 -0.49 8.18 3.17
CA LEU A 73 -0.42 6.77 2.73
C LEU A 73 -1.79 6.27 2.26
N ARG A 74 -2.87 6.55 3.00
CA ARG A 74 -4.22 6.13 2.62
C ARG A 74 -4.74 6.85 1.37
N GLU A 75 -4.40 8.11 1.17
CA GLU A 75 -4.74 8.84 -0.04
C GLU A 75 -4.04 8.27 -1.26
N ALA A 76 -2.74 7.99 -1.16
CA ALA A 76 -1.99 7.32 -2.22
C ALA A 76 -2.59 5.94 -2.57
N LEU A 77 -2.98 5.15 -1.57
CA LEU A 77 -3.62 3.85 -1.80
C LEU A 77 -4.97 3.95 -2.53
N ARG A 78 -5.75 5.00 -2.30
CA ARG A 78 -6.99 5.24 -3.06
C ARG A 78 -6.70 5.54 -4.53
N VAL A 79 -5.64 6.28 -4.82
CA VAL A 79 -5.20 6.54 -6.19
C VAL A 79 -4.72 5.25 -6.86
N ILE A 80 -3.89 4.47 -6.17
CA ILE A 80 -3.40 3.17 -6.69
C ILE A 80 -4.58 2.22 -6.94
N ARG A 81 -5.59 2.18 -6.07
CA ARG A 81 -6.81 1.38 -6.30
C ARG A 81 -7.50 1.79 -7.60
N ALA A 82 -7.77 3.08 -7.77
CA ALA A 82 -8.45 3.58 -8.96
C ALA A 82 -7.65 3.30 -10.24
N ALA A 83 -6.32 3.45 -10.21
CA ALA A 83 -5.45 3.08 -11.31
C ALA A 83 -5.46 1.57 -11.58
N THR A 84 -5.45 0.75 -10.54
CA THR A 84 -5.53 -0.72 -10.66
C THR A 84 -6.85 -1.17 -11.25
N ASP A 85 -7.97 -0.54 -10.87
CA ASP A 85 -9.29 -0.84 -11.44
C ASP A 85 -9.35 -0.50 -12.95
N ILE A 86 -8.51 0.41 -13.45
CA ILE A 86 -8.38 0.76 -14.87
C ILE A 86 -7.40 -0.18 -15.59
N CYS A 87 -6.24 -0.45 -15.00
CA CYS A 87 -5.16 -1.21 -15.62
C CYS A 87 -5.35 -2.73 -15.51
N GLY A 88 -6.15 -3.20 -14.54
CA GLY A 88 -6.37 -4.62 -14.25
C GLY A 88 -5.26 -5.31 -13.47
N ASP A 89 -4.13 -4.64 -13.21
CA ASP A 89 -2.98 -5.17 -12.47
C ASP A 89 -2.33 -4.06 -11.63
N VAL A 90 -1.96 -4.37 -10.38
CA VAL A 90 -1.35 -3.37 -9.48
C VAL A 90 0.06 -3.01 -9.92
N SER A 91 0.81 -3.94 -10.51
CA SER A 91 2.18 -3.68 -10.96
C SER A 91 2.18 -2.67 -12.10
N GLN A 92 1.22 -2.79 -13.02
CA GLN A 92 0.98 -1.79 -14.07
C GLN A 92 0.45 -0.46 -13.52
N ALA A 93 -0.26 -0.45 -12.39
CA ALA A 93 -0.78 0.80 -11.82
C ALA A 93 0.29 1.63 -11.08
N LEU A 94 1.42 1.02 -10.71
CA LEU A 94 2.51 1.68 -10.00
C LEU A 94 3.52 2.40 -10.92
N PHE A 95 3.44 2.19 -12.25
CA PHE A 95 4.38 2.71 -13.26
C PHE A 95 3.66 3.26 -14.49
#